data_AF-A0A3A5WBT7-F1
#
_entry.id   AF-A0A3A5WBT7-F1
#
_cell.length_a   1.000
_cell.length_b   1.000
_cell.length_c   1.000
_cell.angle_alpha   90.00
_cell.angle_beta   90.00
_cell.angle_gamma   90.00
#
_symmetry.space_group_name_H-M   'P 1'
#
loop_
_entity.id
_entity.type
_entity.pdbx_description
1 polymer ?
#
loop_
_entity_poly.entity_id
_entity_poly.type
_entity_poly.pdbx_seq_one_letter_code
_entity_poly.pdbx_strand_id
1 'polypeptide(L)'
;MGRYERAAKTSLKEATALASGIIDSVRHDLRREEVRLEQEMIDRVQSVQSILNEVASIQDAIIAGSSEVKRDLEKAKKKLIKYGDKELMITQIIGSATRLGELRTLHLDAVKRIQGALARPPSAVEIIERMTKDLLKLSGSWEASAREIDESISDVVDANAPIELVELSRELNNNGYDLILAGDDRSPENIEAARSKIKSMTGEESNLNNHHL
;
A
#
# COMPACT_ATOMS: atom_id res chain seq x y z
N MET A 1 -2.15 -30.71 -32.26
CA MET A 1 -2.72 -29.64 -31.41
C MET A 1 -4.24 -29.60 -31.57
N GLY A 2 -4.97 -30.08 -30.57
CA GLY A 2 -6.44 -30.11 -30.54
C GLY A 2 -7.09 -28.71 -30.43
N ARG A 3 -8.42 -28.66 -30.36
CA ARG A 3 -9.18 -27.41 -30.15
C ARG A 3 -8.96 -26.88 -28.73
N TYR A 4 -9.29 -27.68 -27.73
CA TYR A 4 -9.12 -27.38 -26.31
C TYR A 4 -7.67 -27.05 -25.95
N GLU A 5 -6.71 -27.83 -26.45
CA GLU A 5 -5.27 -27.61 -26.27
C GLU A 5 -4.79 -26.24 -26.81
N ARG A 6 -5.41 -25.73 -27.90
CA ARG A 6 -5.14 -24.39 -28.44
C ARG A 6 -5.83 -23.28 -27.67
N ALA A 7 -7.04 -23.51 -27.16
CA ALA A 7 -7.75 -22.57 -26.28
C ALA A 7 -6.96 -22.37 -24.98
N ALA A 8 -6.68 -23.47 -24.27
CA ALA A 8 -5.87 -23.49 -23.05
C ALA A 8 -4.53 -22.76 -23.20
N LYS A 9 -3.81 -23.01 -24.30
CA LYS A 9 -2.53 -22.34 -24.59
C LYS A 9 -2.67 -20.84 -24.91
N THR A 10 -3.84 -20.39 -25.37
CA THR A 10 -4.13 -18.97 -25.61
C THR A 10 -4.41 -18.27 -24.28
N SER A 11 -5.37 -18.73 -23.49
CA SER A 11 -5.72 -18.09 -22.22
C SER A 11 -4.57 -18.14 -21.21
N LEU A 12 -3.82 -19.26 -21.11
CA LEU A 12 -2.61 -19.31 -20.26
C LEU A 12 -1.53 -18.30 -20.68
N LYS A 13 -1.44 -17.95 -21.97
CA LYS A 13 -0.53 -16.91 -22.46
C LYS A 13 -1.03 -15.51 -22.09
N GLU A 14 -2.35 -15.30 -22.11
CA GLU A 14 -3.01 -14.05 -21.72
C GLU A 14 -2.88 -13.83 -20.20
N ALA A 15 -3.22 -14.83 -19.37
CA ALA A 15 -2.94 -14.85 -17.93
C ALA A 15 -1.45 -14.58 -17.60
N THR A 16 -0.50 -15.14 -18.37
CA THR A 16 0.93 -14.86 -18.20
C THR A 16 1.30 -13.40 -18.53
N ALA A 17 0.66 -12.81 -19.54
CA ALA A 17 0.86 -11.41 -19.90
C ALA A 17 0.25 -10.45 -18.86
N LEU A 18 -0.96 -10.75 -18.37
CA LEU A 18 -1.63 -10.04 -17.27
C LEU A 18 -0.78 -10.09 -16.00
N ALA A 19 -0.31 -11.27 -15.59
CA ALA A 19 0.58 -11.44 -14.43
C ALA A 19 1.86 -10.60 -14.53
N SER A 20 2.46 -10.54 -15.72
CA SER A 20 3.63 -9.68 -15.99
C SER A 20 3.28 -8.19 -15.84
N GLY A 21 2.14 -7.77 -16.40
CA GLY A 21 1.65 -6.39 -16.35
C GLY A 21 1.33 -5.90 -14.93
N ILE A 22 0.71 -6.73 -14.09
CA ILE A 22 0.45 -6.38 -12.68
C ILE A 22 1.77 -6.22 -11.93
N ILE A 23 2.72 -7.15 -12.10
CA ILE A 23 4.02 -7.08 -11.41
C ILE A 23 4.73 -5.76 -11.72
N ASP A 24 4.71 -5.31 -12.98
CA ASP A 24 5.33 -4.04 -13.37
C ASP A 24 4.51 -2.81 -12.97
N SER A 25 3.17 -2.89 -12.92
CA SER A 25 2.31 -1.84 -12.35
C SER A 25 2.56 -1.64 -10.85
N VAL A 26 2.53 -2.73 -10.06
CA VAL A 26 2.84 -2.74 -8.62
C VAL A 26 4.23 -2.15 -8.36
N ARG A 27 5.24 -2.55 -9.15
CA ARG A 27 6.60 -1.96 -9.08
C ARG A 27 6.60 -0.46 -9.36
N HIS A 28 5.90 0.00 -10.40
CA HIS A 28 5.84 1.40 -10.76
C HIS A 28 5.15 2.25 -9.69
N ASP A 29 4.00 1.78 -9.19
CA ASP A 29 3.22 2.45 -8.15
C ASP A 29 3.98 2.54 -6.82
N LEU A 30 4.60 1.44 -6.37
CA LEU A 30 5.44 1.43 -5.17
C LEU A 30 6.65 2.37 -5.33
N ARG A 31 7.30 2.36 -6.50
CA ARG A 31 8.45 3.25 -6.80
C ARG A 31 8.05 4.73 -6.83
N ARG A 32 6.83 5.04 -7.28
CA ARG A 32 6.28 6.39 -7.31
C ARG A 32 5.96 6.90 -5.90
N GLU A 33 5.36 6.07 -5.05
CA GLU A 33 5.06 6.44 -3.66
C GLU A 33 6.32 6.44 -2.76
N GLU A 34 7.33 5.63 -3.05
CA GLU A 34 8.68 5.69 -2.44
C GLU A 34 9.34 7.06 -2.67
N VAL A 35 9.47 7.49 -3.93
CA VAL A 35 10.08 8.79 -4.30
C VAL A 35 9.28 9.97 -3.73
N ARG A 36 7.95 9.86 -3.69
CA ARG A 36 7.06 10.88 -3.12
C ARG A 36 7.23 10.98 -1.59
N LEU A 37 7.29 9.86 -0.88
CA LEU A 37 7.58 9.84 0.56
C LEU A 37 8.92 10.51 0.87
N GLU A 38 9.97 10.15 0.11
CA GLU A 38 11.31 10.71 0.29
C GLU A 38 11.30 12.23 0.12
N GLN A 39 10.74 12.74 -0.97
CA GLN A 39 10.64 14.18 -1.25
C GLN A 39 9.87 14.92 -0.15
N GLU A 40 8.68 14.44 0.22
CA GLU A 40 7.83 15.10 1.23
C GLU A 40 8.47 15.10 2.63
N MET A 41 9.23 14.05 2.97
CA MET A 41 10.00 13.98 4.22
C MET A 41 11.20 14.93 4.21
N ILE A 42 11.92 15.03 3.08
CA ILE A 42 13.03 15.98 2.90
C ILE A 42 12.52 17.42 3.01
N ASP A 43 11.43 17.77 2.31
CA ASP A 43 10.82 19.11 2.35
C ASP A 43 10.37 19.48 3.77
N ARG A 44 9.80 18.50 4.51
CA ARG A 44 9.45 18.68 5.92
C ARG A 44 10.68 18.98 6.79
N VAL A 45 11.76 18.23 6.64
CA VAL A 45 13.00 18.44 7.41
C VAL A 45 13.63 19.78 7.07
N GLN A 46 13.76 20.13 5.79
CA GLN A 46 14.34 21.40 5.34
C GLN A 46 13.52 22.61 5.82
N SER A 47 12.18 22.56 5.73
CA SER A 47 11.33 23.65 6.23
C SER A 47 11.42 23.84 7.74
N VAL A 48 11.65 22.77 8.52
CA VAL A 48 11.86 22.89 9.98
C VAL A 48 13.28 23.39 10.27
N GLN A 49 14.30 22.88 9.58
CA GLN A 49 15.70 23.28 9.74
C GLN A 49 15.90 24.78 9.48
N SER A 50 15.27 25.34 8.44
CA SER A 50 15.30 26.77 8.15
C SER A 50 14.82 27.61 9.34
N ILE A 51 13.70 27.24 9.96
CA ILE A 51 13.14 27.97 11.12
C ILE A 51 13.99 27.76 12.38
N LEU A 52 14.57 26.56 12.57
CA LEU A 52 15.49 26.31 13.69
C LEU A 52 16.79 27.12 13.57
N ASN A 53 17.30 27.35 12.36
CA ASN A 53 18.46 28.22 12.12
C ASN A 53 18.16 29.69 12.46
N GLU A 54 16.97 30.21 12.10
CA GLU A 54 16.53 31.54 12.52
C GLU A 54 16.44 31.65 14.06
N VAL A 55 15.84 30.63 14.69
CA VAL A 55 15.69 30.56 16.15
C VAL A 55 17.04 30.52 16.87
N ALA A 56 18.02 29.78 16.35
CA ALA A 56 19.38 29.75 16.88
C ALA A 56 20.03 31.15 16.81
N SER A 57 19.93 31.83 15.67
CA SER A 57 20.43 33.22 15.51
C SER A 57 19.78 34.21 16.48
N ILE A 58 18.47 34.07 16.75
CA ILE A 58 17.78 34.87 17.78
C ILE A 58 18.30 34.54 19.19
N GLN A 59 18.58 33.27 19.50
CA GLN A 59 19.15 32.86 20.79
C GLN A 59 20.58 33.40 20.98
N ASP A 60 21.44 33.34 19.96
CA ASP A 60 22.78 33.94 19.99
C ASP A 60 22.73 35.45 20.23
N ALA A 61 21.83 36.16 19.54
CA ALA A 61 21.59 37.60 19.78
C ALA A 61 21.15 37.89 21.22
N ILE A 62 20.31 37.03 21.82
CA ILE A 62 19.90 37.14 23.22
C ILE A 62 21.07 36.88 24.19
N ILE A 63 21.92 35.90 23.90
CA ILE A 63 23.12 35.59 24.71
C ILE A 63 24.11 36.76 24.66
N ALA A 64 24.35 37.34 23.47
CA ALA A 64 25.21 38.50 23.31
C ALA A 64 24.65 39.74 24.03
N GLY A 65 23.38 40.09 23.79
CA GLY A 65 22.73 41.25 24.38
C GLY A 65 22.63 41.18 25.90
N SER A 66 22.26 40.02 26.46
CA SER A 66 22.20 39.83 27.92
C SER A 66 23.57 39.90 28.59
N SER A 67 24.61 39.38 27.91
CA SER A 67 26.00 39.50 28.37
C SER A 67 26.48 40.96 28.40
N GLU A 68 26.13 41.77 27.40
CA GLU A 68 26.44 43.20 27.39
C GLU A 68 25.66 43.96 28.47
N VAL A 69 24.35 43.75 28.58
CA VAL A 69 23.50 44.40 29.60
C VAL A 69 24.01 44.14 31.02
N LYS A 70 24.49 42.92 31.30
CA LYS A 70 25.14 42.54 32.55
C LYS A 70 26.50 43.24 32.74
N ARG A 71 27.32 43.30 31.68
CA ARG A 71 28.62 43.97 31.66
C ARG A 71 28.50 45.46 31.98
N ASP A 72 27.51 46.14 31.41
CA ASP A 72 27.27 47.57 31.63
C ASP A 72 26.74 47.86 33.04
N LEU A 73 25.84 47.03 33.57
CA LEU A 73 25.36 47.12 34.95
C LEU A 73 26.52 46.98 35.96
N GLU A 74 27.45 46.04 35.75
CA GLU A 74 28.64 45.90 36.61
C GLU A 74 29.65 47.06 36.48
N LYS A 75 29.75 47.72 35.31
CA LYS A 75 30.54 48.97 35.17
C LYS A 75 29.93 50.09 36.03
N ALA A 76 28.62 50.30 35.95
CA ALA A 76 27.93 51.35 36.72
C ALA A 76 27.99 51.07 38.22
N LYS A 77 27.76 49.83 38.65
CA LYS A 77 27.90 49.37 40.04
C LYS A 77 29.29 49.65 40.61
N LYS A 78 30.36 49.40 39.85
CA LYS A 78 31.74 49.74 40.25
C LYS A 78 31.96 51.24 40.39
N LYS A 79 31.36 52.07 39.53
CA LYS A 79 31.40 53.55 39.67
C LYS A 79 30.64 54.03 40.90
N LEU A 80 29.43 53.51 41.15
CA LEU A 80 28.65 53.83 42.36
C LEU A 80 29.45 53.53 43.64
N ILE A 81 30.06 52.35 43.74
CA ILE A 81 30.86 51.95 44.92
C ILE A 81 32.08 52.86 45.11
N LYS A 82 32.76 53.26 44.03
CA LYS A 82 34.02 54.04 44.12
C LYS A 82 33.80 55.56 44.24
N TYR A 83 32.72 56.10 43.69
CA TYR A 83 32.52 57.54 43.51
C TYR A 83 31.17 58.06 44.04
N GLY A 84 30.27 57.20 44.54
CA GLY A 84 28.94 57.60 45.02
C GLY A 84 27.94 57.96 43.92
N ASP A 85 28.27 57.67 42.64
CA ASP A 85 27.51 58.03 41.45
C ASP A 85 26.17 57.26 41.35
N LYS A 86 25.14 57.82 41.98
CA LYS A 86 23.78 57.26 42.02
C LYS A 86 22.99 57.50 40.73
N GLU A 87 23.15 58.65 40.10
CA GLU A 87 22.38 59.01 38.89
C GLU A 87 22.75 58.12 37.70
N LEU A 88 24.04 57.84 37.51
CA LEU A 88 24.46 56.87 36.49
C LEU A 88 23.94 55.47 36.80
N MET A 89 23.94 55.05 38.07
CA MET A 89 23.42 53.72 38.43
C MET A 89 21.91 53.62 38.19
N ILE A 90 21.12 54.63 38.56
CA ILE A 90 19.67 54.68 38.28
C ILE A 90 19.42 54.61 36.77
N THR A 91 20.13 55.43 35.99
CA THR A 91 20.05 55.45 34.52
C THR A 91 20.38 54.07 33.93
N GLN A 92 21.46 53.44 34.40
CA GLN A 92 21.88 52.12 33.93
C GLN A 92 20.90 51.01 34.36
N ILE A 93 20.31 51.07 35.56
CA ILE A 93 19.28 50.10 35.99
C ILE A 93 18.06 50.18 35.06
N ILE A 94 17.56 51.39 34.78
CA ILE A 94 16.42 51.60 33.88
C ILE A 94 16.75 51.09 32.48
N GLY A 95 17.89 51.51 31.90
CA GLY A 95 18.31 51.07 30.56
C GLY A 95 18.57 49.56 30.45
N SER A 96 19.10 48.93 31.51
CA SER A 96 19.27 47.47 31.56
C SER A 96 17.94 46.73 31.74
N ALA A 97 16.96 47.31 32.46
CA ALA A 97 15.62 46.73 32.59
C ALA A 97 14.83 46.81 31.28
N THR A 98 14.91 47.92 30.54
CA THR A 98 14.31 48.07 29.20
C THR A 98 14.90 47.05 28.23
N ARG A 99 16.23 46.97 28.13
CA ARG A 99 16.91 45.97 27.27
C ARG A 99 16.55 44.53 27.67
N LEU A 100 16.38 44.22 28.97
CA LEU A 100 15.91 42.90 29.41
C LEU A 100 14.46 42.61 28.98
N GLY A 101 13.60 43.63 28.87
CA GLY A 101 12.26 43.51 28.30
C GLY A 101 12.30 43.14 26.81
N GLU A 102 13.09 43.86 26.02
CA GLU A 102 13.30 43.61 24.58
C GLU A 102 13.80 42.17 24.32
N LEU A 103 14.80 41.72 25.08
CA LEU A 103 15.34 40.36 25.00
C LEU A 103 14.31 39.27 25.37
N ARG A 104 13.38 39.57 26.31
CA ARG A 104 12.27 38.66 26.63
C ARG A 104 11.25 38.58 25.50
N THR A 105 10.95 39.68 24.83
CA THR A 105 10.06 39.68 23.65
C THR A 105 10.66 38.83 22.51
N LEU A 106 11.94 39.02 22.20
CA LEU A 106 12.66 38.19 21.21
C LEU A 106 12.64 36.70 21.57
N HIS A 107 12.77 36.36 22.85
CA HIS A 107 12.66 34.97 23.31
C HIS A 107 11.25 34.38 23.09
N LEU A 108 10.19 35.15 23.38
CA LEU A 108 8.81 34.71 23.16
C LEU A 108 8.51 34.52 21.66
N ASP A 109 9.01 35.40 20.80
CA ASP A 109 8.89 35.23 19.34
C ASP A 109 9.66 33.99 18.84
N ALA A 110 10.85 33.71 19.38
CA ALA A 110 11.59 32.49 19.06
C ALA A 110 10.81 31.22 19.48
N VAL A 111 10.24 31.19 20.69
CA VAL A 111 9.38 30.08 21.16
C VAL A 111 8.17 29.90 20.23
N LYS A 112 7.52 31.01 19.82
CA LYS A 112 6.39 30.99 18.88
C LYS A 112 6.78 30.45 17.50
N ARG A 113 7.98 30.76 16.99
CA ARG A 113 8.52 30.18 15.74
C ARG A 113 8.73 28.67 15.85
N ILE A 114 9.33 28.17 16.95
CA ILE A 114 9.49 26.73 17.19
C ILE A 114 8.12 26.02 17.19
N GLN A 115 7.17 26.54 17.96
CA GLN A 115 5.82 25.95 18.07
C GLN A 115 5.10 25.93 16.72
N GLY A 116 5.18 27.02 15.95
CA GLY A 116 4.64 27.08 14.58
C GLY A 116 5.30 26.09 13.63
N ALA A 117 6.63 25.91 13.69
CA ALA A 117 7.35 24.95 12.85
C ALA A 117 6.96 23.49 13.15
N LEU A 118 6.75 23.15 14.42
CA LEU A 118 6.33 21.82 14.83
C LEU A 118 4.87 21.54 14.43
N ALA A 119 3.96 22.48 14.69
CA ALA A 119 2.52 22.34 14.45
C ALA A 119 2.06 22.51 13.00
N ARG A 120 2.94 22.99 12.09
CA ARG A 120 2.62 23.13 10.66
C ARG A 120 2.36 21.76 10.02
N PRO A 121 1.23 21.53 9.32
CA PRO A 121 1.04 20.30 8.53
C PRO A 121 1.80 20.33 7.18
N PRO A 122 2.08 19.17 6.57
CA PRO A 122 1.89 17.83 7.12
C PRO A 122 3.06 17.45 8.04
N SER A 123 2.74 16.84 9.18
CA SER A 123 3.70 16.15 10.06
C SER A 123 4.24 14.88 9.41
N ALA A 124 5.37 14.35 9.90
CA ALA A 124 5.90 13.07 9.45
C ALA A 124 4.88 11.92 9.60
N VAL A 125 3.99 11.99 10.61
CA VAL A 125 2.89 11.04 10.81
C VAL A 125 1.84 11.19 9.70
N GLU A 126 1.38 12.40 9.41
CA GLU A 126 0.41 12.67 8.32
C GLU A 126 0.97 12.32 6.93
N ILE A 127 2.29 12.44 6.74
CA ILE A 127 2.97 12.00 5.51
C ILE A 127 2.81 10.48 5.35
N ILE A 128 3.20 9.71 6.39
CA ILE A 128 3.11 8.24 6.41
C ILE A 128 1.66 7.75 6.34
N GLU A 129 0.74 8.30 7.12
CA GLU A 129 -0.68 7.94 7.08
C GLU A 129 -1.27 8.06 5.68
N ARG A 130 -0.88 9.10 4.95
CA ARG A 130 -1.37 9.36 3.60
C ARG A 130 -0.73 8.44 2.56
N MET A 131 0.55 8.08 2.72
CA MET A 131 1.15 6.98 1.96
C MET A 131 0.38 5.67 2.20
N THR A 132 0.06 5.32 3.45
CA THR A 132 -0.76 4.13 3.77
C THR A 132 -2.15 4.20 3.13
N LYS A 133 -2.81 5.37 3.16
CA LYS A 133 -4.12 5.60 2.53
C LYS A 133 -4.05 5.55 0.99
N ASP A 134 -2.93 5.89 0.39
CA ASP A 134 -2.74 5.84 -1.07
C ASP A 134 -2.36 4.42 -1.53
N LEU A 135 -1.49 3.71 -0.80
CA LEU A 135 -1.22 2.27 -1.02
C LEU A 135 -2.49 1.42 -0.91
N LEU A 136 -3.38 1.70 0.04
CA LEU A 136 -4.65 0.98 0.21
C LEU A 136 -5.63 1.19 -0.97
N LYS A 137 -5.53 2.32 -1.69
CA LYS A 137 -6.30 2.53 -2.93
C LYS A 137 -5.69 1.73 -4.08
N LEU A 138 -4.35 1.79 -4.20
CA LEU A 138 -3.59 1.09 -5.24
C LEU A 138 -3.78 -0.43 -5.14
N SER A 139 -3.80 -1.00 -3.93
CA SER A 139 -4.08 -2.42 -3.74
C SER A 139 -5.46 -2.86 -4.24
N GLY A 140 -6.47 -1.99 -4.22
CA GLY A 140 -7.78 -2.29 -4.82
C GLY A 140 -7.74 -2.37 -6.35
N SER A 141 -6.88 -1.59 -7.00
CA SER A 141 -6.63 -1.69 -8.44
C SER A 141 -5.81 -2.95 -8.78
N TRP A 142 -4.78 -3.26 -7.97
CA TRP A 142 -3.98 -4.48 -8.16
C TRP A 142 -4.81 -5.75 -7.94
N GLU A 143 -5.73 -5.75 -6.96
CA GLU A 143 -6.69 -6.83 -6.73
C GLU A 143 -7.64 -7.02 -7.91
N ALA A 144 -8.17 -5.94 -8.48
CA ALA A 144 -9.06 -6.01 -9.64
C ALA A 144 -8.39 -6.72 -10.82
N SER A 145 -7.17 -6.32 -11.19
CA SER A 145 -6.41 -7.00 -12.25
C SER A 145 -5.99 -8.42 -11.87
N ALA A 146 -5.78 -8.73 -10.57
CA ALA A 146 -5.47 -10.09 -10.15
C ALA A 146 -6.63 -11.06 -10.42
N ARG A 147 -7.89 -10.59 -10.27
CA ARG A 147 -9.08 -11.36 -10.64
C ARG A 147 -9.17 -11.62 -12.15
N GLU A 148 -8.73 -10.68 -13.00
CA GLU A 148 -8.66 -10.88 -14.47
C GLU A 148 -7.73 -12.06 -14.84
N ILE A 149 -6.69 -12.33 -14.02
CA ILE A 149 -5.82 -13.51 -14.18
C ILE A 149 -6.58 -14.79 -13.80
N ASP A 150 -7.24 -14.79 -12.64
CA ASP A 150 -8.00 -15.96 -12.16
C ASP A 150 -9.17 -16.30 -13.11
N GLU A 151 -9.84 -15.29 -13.69
CA GLU A 151 -10.85 -15.45 -14.73
C GLU A 151 -10.24 -16.05 -16.01
N SER A 152 -9.11 -15.51 -16.49
CA SER A 152 -8.38 -16.03 -17.67
C SER A 152 -7.85 -17.46 -17.48
N ILE A 153 -7.57 -17.88 -16.24
CA ILE A 153 -7.25 -19.26 -15.89
C ILE A 153 -8.54 -20.11 -15.82
N SER A 154 -9.63 -19.60 -15.25
CA SER A 154 -10.91 -20.30 -15.16
C SER A 154 -11.49 -20.67 -16.52
N ASP A 155 -11.33 -19.81 -17.54
CA ASP A 155 -11.72 -20.08 -18.94
C ASP A 155 -11.03 -21.31 -19.56
N VAL A 156 -9.97 -21.82 -18.95
CA VAL A 156 -9.27 -23.05 -19.37
C VAL A 156 -9.90 -24.31 -18.77
N VAL A 157 -10.60 -24.18 -17.64
CA VAL A 157 -11.06 -25.30 -16.80
C VAL A 157 -12.53 -25.62 -17.08
N ASP A 158 -12.84 -26.00 -18.32
CA ASP A 158 -14.12 -26.63 -18.63
C ASP A 158 -14.16 -28.03 -18.00
N ALA A 159 -14.91 -28.16 -16.90
CA ALA A 159 -15.08 -29.40 -16.16
C ALA A 159 -16.13 -30.35 -16.78
N ASN A 160 -16.81 -29.94 -17.86
CA ASN A 160 -17.84 -30.75 -18.50
C ASN A 160 -17.24 -31.85 -19.38
N ALA A 161 -17.97 -32.96 -19.54
CA ALA A 161 -17.62 -33.98 -20.52
C ALA A 161 -17.77 -33.40 -21.95
N PRO A 162 -16.80 -33.63 -22.87
CA PRO A 162 -16.92 -33.23 -24.26
C PRO A 162 -18.19 -33.80 -24.90
N ILE A 163 -18.89 -33.02 -25.71
CA ILE A 163 -20.18 -33.42 -26.30
C ILE A 163 -20.04 -34.70 -27.13
N GLU A 164 -18.92 -34.87 -27.82
CA GLU A 164 -18.62 -36.06 -28.63
C GLU A 164 -18.49 -37.34 -27.77
N LEU A 165 -18.10 -37.22 -26.50
CA LEU A 165 -18.04 -38.34 -25.54
C LEU A 165 -19.44 -38.67 -25.01
N VAL A 166 -20.27 -37.65 -24.75
CA VAL A 166 -21.66 -37.83 -24.33
C VAL A 166 -22.50 -38.45 -25.46
N GLU A 167 -22.30 -38.00 -26.70
CA GLU A 167 -22.93 -38.57 -27.89
C GLU A 167 -22.50 -40.02 -28.13
N LEU A 168 -21.20 -40.33 -27.99
CA LEU A 168 -20.71 -41.71 -28.12
C LEU A 168 -21.26 -42.65 -27.03
N SER A 169 -21.34 -42.20 -25.77
CA SER A 169 -21.95 -43.01 -24.69
C SER A 169 -23.43 -43.26 -24.96
N ARG A 170 -24.15 -42.24 -25.47
CA ARG A 170 -25.55 -42.35 -25.88
C ARG A 170 -25.72 -43.31 -27.05
N GLU A 171 -24.87 -43.25 -28.07
CA GLU A 171 -24.88 -44.18 -29.21
C GLU A 171 -24.68 -45.63 -28.74
N LEU A 172 -23.61 -45.90 -27.97
CA LEU A 172 -23.29 -47.24 -27.48
C LEU A 172 -24.41 -47.85 -26.63
N ASN A 173 -25.06 -47.05 -25.78
CA ASN A 173 -26.12 -47.53 -24.89
C ASN A 173 -27.54 -47.56 -25.50
N ASN A 174 -27.80 -46.92 -26.65
CA ASN A 174 -29.17 -46.78 -27.18
C ASN A 174 -29.38 -47.24 -28.64
N ASN A 175 -28.33 -47.45 -29.45
CA ASN A 175 -28.47 -47.82 -30.87
C ASN A 175 -28.56 -49.35 -31.12
N GLY A 176 -28.95 -50.15 -30.11
CA GLY A 176 -29.21 -51.59 -30.28
C GLY A 176 -27.97 -52.50 -30.31
N TYR A 177 -26.81 -52.01 -29.85
CA TYR A 177 -25.58 -52.82 -29.76
C TYR A 177 -25.68 -53.96 -28.74
N ASP A 178 -26.59 -53.87 -27.77
CA ASP A 178 -26.95 -54.97 -26.86
C ASP A 178 -27.55 -56.17 -27.61
N LEU A 179 -28.43 -55.93 -28.59
CA LEU A 179 -29.00 -56.97 -29.46
C LEU A 179 -27.95 -57.63 -30.38
N ILE A 180 -26.92 -56.86 -30.77
CA ILE A 180 -25.79 -57.38 -31.57
C ILE A 180 -24.86 -58.22 -30.69
N LEU A 181 -24.59 -57.77 -29.46
CA LEU A 181 -23.72 -58.44 -28.50
C LEU A 181 -24.33 -59.73 -27.93
N ALA A 182 -25.66 -59.84 -27.88
CA ALA A 182 -26.39 -61.07 -27.58
C ALA A 182 -26.30 -62.13 -28.69
N GLY A 183 -26.10 -61.72 -29.96
CA GLY A 183 -25.88 -62.62 -31.09
C GLY A 183 -27.11 -63.40 -31.52
N ASP A 184 -27.00 -64.73 -31.54
CA ASP A 184 -28.07 -65.67 -31.90
C ASP A 184 -28.98 -66.02 -30.71
N ASP A 185 -28.46 -66.00 -29.48
CA ASP A 185 -29.27 -66.17 -28.26
C ASP A 185 -29.87 -64.82 -27.86
N ARG A 186 -31.09 -64.57 -28.34
CA ARG A 186 -31.86 -63.35 -28.07
C ARG A 186 -32.87 -63.54 -26.94
N SER A 187 -32.56 -64.38 -25.96
CA SER A 187 -33.29 -64.41 -24.70
C SER A 187 -33.28 -63.02 -24.02
N PRO A 188 -34.37 -62.58 -23.36
CA PRO A 188 -34.41 -61.32 -22.62
C PRO A 188 -33.28 -61.19 -21.60
N GLU A 189 -32.92 -62.31 -20.95
CA GLU A 189 -31.85 -62.42 -19.97
C GLU A 189 -30.47 -62.14 -20.58
N ASN A 190 -30.16 -62.70 -21.75
CA ASN A 190 -28.88 -62.46 -22.43
C ASN A 190 -28.78 -61.03 -23.00
N ILE A 191 -29.89 -60.46 -23.47
CA ILE A 191 -29.95 -59.06 -23.93
C ILE A 191 -29.72 -58.09 -22.77
N GLU A 192 -30.34 -58.29 -21.61
CA GLU A 192 -30.13 -57.40 -20.46
C GLU A 192 -28.74 -57.60 -19.83
N ALA A 193 -28.18 -58.82 -19.87
CA ALA A 193 -26.78 -59.07 -19.50
C ALA A 193 -25.80 -58.34 -20.45
N ALA A 194 -26.06 -58.37 -21.75
CA ALA A 194 -25.30 -57.62 -22.76
C ALA A 194 -25.39 -56.10 -22.52
N ARG A 195 -26.58 -55.57 -22.26
CA ARG A 195 -26.82 -54.15 -21.94
C ARG A 195 -26.12 -53.72 -20.65
N SER A 196 -26.23 -54.50 -19.58
CA SER A 196 -25.55 -54.25 -18.30
C SER A 196 -24.02 -54.26 -18.45
N LYS A 197 -23.49 -55.15 -19.31
CA LYS A 197 -22.07 -55.17 -19.66
C LYS A 197 -21.62 -53.92 -20.43
N ILE A 198 -22.45 -53.36 -21.31
CA ILE A 198 -22.13 -52.08 -21.96
C ILE A 198 -22.09 -50.95 -20.92
N LYS A 199 -23.13 -50.78 -20.10
CA LYS A 199 -23.22 -49.70 -19.08
C LYS A 199 -22.09 -49.71 -18.06
N SER A 200 -21.73 -50.89 -17.55
CA SER A 200 -20.61 -51.05 -16.61
C SER A 200 -19.25 -50.80 -17.28
N MET A 201 -19.10 -51.08 -18.59
CA MET A 201 -17.89 -50.75 -19.35
C MET A 201 -17.81 -49.29 -19.82
N THR A 202 -18.93 -48.60 -20.05
CA THR A 202 -18.95 -47.15 -20.34
C THR A 202 -18.91 -46.28 -19.08
N GLY A 203 -19.08 -46.87 -17.89
CA GLY A 203 -18.98 -46.18 -16.60
C GLY A 203 -20.21 -45.37 -16.20
N GLU A 204 -21.34 -45.52 -16.91
CA GLU A 204 -22.57 -44.75 -16.60
C GLU A 204 -23.10 -45.05 -15.19
N GLU A 205 -22.89 -46.27 -14.69
CA GLU A 205 -23.26 -46.67 -13.32
C GLU A 205 -22.51 -45.87 -12.23
N SER A 206 -21.29 -45.39 -12.52
CA SER A 206 -20.49 -44.60 -11.58
C SER A 206 -21.00 -43.16 -11.44
N ASN A 207 -21.56 -42.59 -12.52
CA ASN A 207 -22.01 -41.19 -12.54
C ASN A 207 -23.26 -40.95 -11.68
N LEU A 208 -24.12 -41.95 -11.52
CA LEU A 208 -25.34 -41.88 -10.71
C LEU A 208 -25.07 -41.63 -9.21
N ASN A 209 -23.90 -42.01 -8.70
CA ASN A 209 -23.51 -41.79 -7.30
C ASN A 209 -22.87 -40.41 -7.04
N ASN A 210 -22.48 -39.66 -8.08
CA ASN A 210 -21.73 -38.40 -7.96
C ASN A 210 -22.62 -37.15 -8.16
N HIS A 211 -23.92 -37.23 -7.84
CA HIS A 211 -24.84 -36.08 -7.84
C HIS A 211 -25.36 -35.71 -6.43
N HIS A 212 -24.68 -36.18 -5.39
CA HIS A 212 -24.92 -35.81 -3.99
C HIS A 212 -23.61 -35.44 -3.27
N LEU A 213 -23.06 -34.27 -3.61
CA LEU A 213 -22.18 -33.46 -2.76
C LEU A 213 -22.23 -31.99 -3.24
#